data_AF-A0AAN8UDD4-F1
#
_entry.id   AF-A0AAN8UDD4-F1
#
_cell.length_a   1.000
_cell.length_b   1.000
_cell.length_c   1.000
_cell.angle_alpha   90.00
_cell.angle_beta   90.00
_cell.angle_gamma   90.00
#
_symmetry.space_group_name_H-M   'P 1'
#
loop_
_entity.id
_entity.type
_entity.pdbx_description
1 polymer ?
#
loop_
_entity_poly.entity_id
_entity_poly.type
_entity_poly.pdbx_seq_one_letter_code
_entity_poly.pdbx_strand_id
1 'polypeptide(L)'
;MGLRSSKQGQLKVAEVSSFHHHLINYLTKNHIRTLVSKKRRRLLLDGYDLDMSYITDRVLAMSFPAERMRAMYRNPLWQVKSVLDMKHYGHYKSQPASNSLFALAIAPCLACSTVSLDIVYNLCIEENYDASLFHGRVENFPFDDNHVPPLPMIKLFCESVHAWLASDPQNIAVIHCMAGKGRTGLMVCAYLVYLGMSAEEALQLYAQQRTTNNEGVSIPSQRRYVGYWAGSLSSSERSGTGPPTVNLQACSRELRRIRLYDTINIDSVFFVVSELQTVPGQMYSPPVEVAKGCCRQTKKGHQRTNSPRYYLSFVESDEGKEDTGKEEPHVVVQMDTESTALYQKTCLDYYFEKPLQVTGDLRVIFYQKMIGGRLFYACFNTAFIKNSLLQFSVRDMDKIGTKGRSICGPVFSLELLFGPANAKYPLETSFDDDDDDDNF
;
A
#
# COMPACT_ATOMS: atom_id res chain seq x y z
N MET A 1 -59.23 53.49 -29.21
CA MET A 1 -59.62 52.58 -28.10
C MET A 1 -59.04 51.20 -28.38
N GLY A 2 -58.35 50.58 -27.41
CA GLY A 2 -58.01 49.15 -27.32
C GLY A 2 -57.01 48.60 -28.37
N LEU A 3 -56.03 47.75 -28.08
CA LEU A 3 -55.77 46.88 -26.92
C LEU A 3 -54.25 46.65 -26.78
N ARG A 4 -53.76 46.72 -25.53
CA ARG A 4 -52.45 46.20 -25.11
C ARG A 4 -52.48 44.67 -25.17
N SER A 5 -51.45 44.03 -25.73
CA SER A 5 -51.13 42.63 -25.44
C SER A 5 -49.72 42.53 -24.87
N SER A 6 -49.59 41.70 -23.85
CA SER A 6 -48.61 41.74 -22.77
C SER A 6 -47.34 40.96 -23.08
N LYS A 7 -46.18 41.55 -22.77
CA LYS A 7 -44.87 40.88 -22.72
C LYS A 7 -44.74 40.05 -21.42
N GLN A 8 -45.50 38.97 -21.27
CA GLN A 8 -45.38 38.07 -20.09
C GLN A 8 -45.03 36.60 -20.43
N GLY A 9 -44.87 36.25 -21.71
CA GLY A 9 -44.68 34.85 -22.13
C GLY A 9 -43.23 34.35 -22.27
N GLN A 10 -42.22 35.22 -22.40
CA GLN A 10 -40.85 34.79 -22.77
C GLN A 10 -39.88 34.60 -21.60
N LEU A 11 -40.14 35.20 -20.42
CA LEU A 11 -39.25 35.07 -19.26
C LEU A 11 -39.39 33.72 -18.52
N LYS A 12 -40.58 33.13 -18.49
CA LYS A 12 -40.82 31.86 -17.76
C LYS A 12 -40.26 30.61 -18.46
N VAL A 13 -40.19 30.59 -19.79
CA VAL A 13 -39.75 29.39 -20.55
C VAL A 13 -38.22 29.22 -20.49
N ALA A 14 -37.47 30.34 -20.50
CA ALA A 14 -36.01 30.32 -20.35
C ALA A 14 -35.57 29.92 -18.93
N GLU A 15 -36.27 30.40 -17.89
CA GLU A 15 -36.00 30.00 -16.50
C GLU A 15 -36.30 28.52 -16.25
N VAL A 16 -37.42 27.98 -16.77
CA VAL A 16 -37.78 26.56 -16.59
C VAL A 16 -36.83 25.63 -17.36
N SER A 17 -36.37 26.04 -18.55
CA SER A 17 -35.36 25.29 -19.33
C SER A 17 -33.98 25.31 -18.67
N SER A 18 -33.57 26.45 -18.13
CA SER A 18 -32.35 26.60 -17.32
C SER A 18 -32.41 25.75 -16.06
N PHE A 19 -33.54 25.77 -15.34
CA PHE A 19 -33.74 24.99 -14.13
C PHE A 19 -33.76 23.48 -14.41
N HIS A 20 -34.39 23.04 -15.50
CA HIS A 20 -34.33 21.64 -15.95
C HIS A 20 -32.91 21.23 -16.33
N HIS A 21 -32.16 22.06 -17.05
CA HIS A 21 -30.76 21.78 -17.36
C HIS A 21 -29.89 21.72 -16.11
N HIS A 22 -30.10 22.62 -15.14
CA HIS A 22 -29.40 22.60 -13.86
C HIS A 22 -29.76 21.37 -13.03
N LEU A 23 -31.03 20.98 -12.98
CA LEU A 23 -31.51 19.81 -12.27
C LEU A 23 -31.01 18.51 -12.91
N ILE A 24 -31.08 18.40 -14.24
CA ILE A 24 -30.53 17.24 -14.98
C ILE A 24 -29.02 17.17 -14.79
N ASN A 25 -28.30 18.30 -14.90
CA ASN A 25 -26.86 18.34 -14.65
C ASN A 25 -26.51 18.01 -13.20
N TYR A 26 -27.33 18.41 -12.23
CA TYR A 26 -27.14 18.10 -10.81
C TYR A 26 -27.37 16.62 -10.52
N LEU A 27 -28.48 16.06 -11.01
CA LEU A 27 -28.84 14.65 -10.86
C LEU A 27 -27.83 13.73 -11.57
N THR A 28 -27.41 14.07 -12.78
CA THR A 28 -26.40 13.30 -13.52
C THR A 28 -25.02 13.38 -12.86
N LYS A 29 -24.58 14.55 -12.37
CA LYS A 29 -23.33 14.68 -11.60
C LYS A 29 -23.37 13.86 -10.31
N ASN A 30 -24.46 13.92 -9.54
CA ASN A 30 -24.60 13.12 -8.33
C ASN A 30 -24.62 11.61 -8.62
N HIS A 31 -25.25 11.20 -9.71
CA HIS A 31 -25.25 9.81 -10.15
C HIS A 31 -23.83 9.34 -10.53
N ILE A 32 -23.09 10.12 -11.33
CA ILE A 32 -21.70 9.81 -11.71
C ILE A 32 -20.79 9.74 -10.49
N ARG A 33 -20.90 10.69 -9.55
CA ARG A 33 -20.12 10.68 -8.30
C ARG A 33 -20.40 9.43 -7.48
N THR A 34 -21.65 9.01 -7.40
CA THR A 34 -22.05 7.79 -6.68
C THR A 34 -21.51 6.53 -7.37
N LEU A 35 -21.45 6.51 -8.70
CA LEU A 35 -20.83 5.43 -9.46
C LEU A 35 -19.32 5.36 -9.24
N VAL A 36 -18.62 6.51 -9.16
CA VAL A 36 -17.18 6.57 -8.92
C VAL A 36 -16.82 6.27 -7.45
N SER A 37 -17.65 6.72 -6.50
CA SER A 37 -17.53 6.39 -5.07
C SER A 37 -17.78 4.90 -4.82
N LYS A 38 -18.60 4.25 -5.66
CA LYS A 38 -19.01 2.85 -5.48
C LYS A 38 -19.53 2.65 -4.05
N LYS A 39 -19.06 1.60 -3.38
CA LYS A 39 -19.44 1.18 -2.02
C LYS A 39 -18.63 1.89 -0.91
N ARG A 40 -18.18 3.14 -1.11
CA ARG A 40 -17.47 3.94 -0.09
C ARG A 40 -18.44 4.83 0.67
N ARG A 41 -18.18 5.04 1.96
CA ARG A 41 -18.98 5.96 2.78
C ARG A 41 -18.67 7.41 2.37
N ARG A 42 -19.70 8.25 2.38
CA ARG A 42 -19.63 9.66 1.99
C ARG A 42 -20.10 10.53 3.15
N LEU A 43 -19.49 11.70 3.30
CA LEU A 43 -19.88 12.70 4.29
C LEU A 43 -20.89 13.65 3.64
N LEU A 44 -22.04 13.80 4.30
CA LEU A 44 -23.05 14.80 3.98
C LEU A 44 -22.97 15.90 5.05
N LEU A 45 -22.56 17.10 4.68
CA LEU A 45 -22.46 18.26 5.58
C LEU A 45 -22.87 19.53 4.84
N ASP A 46 -23.84 20.28 5.38
CA ASP A 46 -24.32 21.56 4.82
C ASP A 46 -24.62 21.52 3.31
N GLY A 47 -25.19 20.41 2.85
CA GLY A 47 -25.51 20.18 1.43
C GLY A 47 -24.35 19.71 0.56
N TYR A 48 -23.13 19.61 1.10
CA TYR A 48 -21.98 18.98 0.43
C TYR A 48 -22.03 17.46 0.56
N ASP A 49 -21.78 16.77 -0.55
CA ASP A 49 -21.67 15.31 -0.61
C ASP A 49 -20.27 14.88 -1.09
N LEU A 50 -19.41 14.54 -0.14
CA LEU A 50 -18.00 14.27 -0.37
C LEU A 50 -17.64 12.82 -0.05
N ASP A 51 -16.83 12.19 -0.91
CA ASP A 51 -16.22 10.89 -0.69
C ASP A 51 -15.09 11.02 0.35
N MET A 52 -15.48 11.16 1.62
CA MET A 52 -14.63 11.30 2.80
C MET A 52 -15.28 10.67 4.03
N SER A 53 -14.48 10.18 4.97
CA SER A 53 -14.96 9.50 6.18
C SER A 53 -13.94 9.64 7.31
N TYR A 54 -14.42 9.86 8.53
CA TYR A 54 -13.58 9.76 9.72
C TYR A 54 -13.33 8.29 10.02
N ILE A 55 -12.06 7.91 10.13
CA ILE A 55 -11.66 6.57 10.55
C ILE A 55 -11.57 6.52 12.07
N THR A 56 -11.05 7.60 12.66
CA THR A 56 -11.15 7.94 14.08
C THR A 56 -11.61 9.39 14.19
N ASP A 57 -11.80 9.90 15.40
CA ASP A 57 -12.20 11.29 15.62
C ASP A 57 -11.21 12.31 15.02
N ARG A 58 -9.95 11.91 14.84
CA ARG A 58 -8.84 12.78 14.43
C ARG A 58 -8.11 12.37 13.15
N VAL A 59 -8.53 11.26 12.54
CA VAL A 59 -7.96 10.74 11.30
C VAL A 59 -9.05 10.63 10.25
N LEU A 60 -8.94 11.45 9.20
CA LEU A 60 -9.88 11.52 8.10
C LEU A 60 -9.30 10.89 6.84
N ALA A 61 -10.04 10.00 6.20
CA ALA A 61 -9.69 9.41 4.91
C ALA A 61 -10.60 9.94 3.80
N MET A 62 -10.05 10.34 2.66
CA MET A 62 -10.85 10.84 1.53
C MET A 62 -10.33 10.41 0.15
N SER A 63 -11.16 10.59 -0.86
CA SER A 63 -10.74 10.55 -2.27
C SER A 63 -10.07 11.86 -2.69
N PHE A 64 -9.35 11.83 -3.82
CA PHE A 64 -8.56 12.96 -4.31
C PHE A 64 -9.36 14.26 -4.44
N PRO A 65 -8.88 15.39 -3.88
CA PRO A 65 -9.48 16.70 -4.05
C PRO A 65 -9.15 17.23 -5.46
N ALA A 66 -10.11 17.13 -6.36
CA ALA A 66 -9.95 17.42 -7.77
C ALA A 66 -10.34 18.86 -8.13
N GLU A 67 -9.62 19.41 -9.10
CA GLU A 67 -9.96 20.65 -9.78
C GLU A 67 -10.50 20.36 -11.20
N ARG A 68 -11.07 21.41 -11.82
CA ARG A 68 -11.49 21.41 -13.25
C ARG A 68 -12.43 20.24 -13.59
N MET A 69 -12.25 19.62 -14.75
CA MET A 69 -13.13 18.57 -15.28
C MET A 69 -13.24 17.35 -14.36
N ARG A 70 -12.21 17.06 -13.55
CA ARG A 70 -12.22 15.92 -12.62
C ARG A 70 -13.10 16.17 -11.39
N ALA A 71 -13.31 17.42 -10.99
CA ALA A 71 -14.26 17.80 -9.94
C ALA A 71 -15.71 17.39 -10.26
N MET A 72 -16.02 17.10 -11.53
CA MET A 72 -17.35 16.63 -11.94
C MET A 72 -17.69 15.25 -11.37
N TYR A 73 -16.68 14.41 -11.12
CA TYR A 73 -16.87 13.02 -10.67
C TYR A 73 -16.03 12.63 -9.44
N ARG A 74 -15.17 13.52 -8.95
CA ARG A 74 -14.41 13.42 -7.69
C ARG A 74 -14.83 14.52 -6.71
N ASN A 75 -14.25 14.53 -5.52
CA ASN A 75 -14.41 15.60 -4.55
C ASN A 75 -13.90 16.92 -5.15
N PRO A 76 -14.73 17.97 -5.33
CA PRO A 76 -14.25 19.27 -5.77
C PRO A 76 -13.40 19.85 -4.66
N LEU A 77 -12.17 20.27 -4.98
CA LEU A 77 -11.21 20.75 -3.99
C LEU A 77 -11.79 21.88 -3.12
N TRP A 78 -12.49 22.84 -3.73
CA TRP A 78 -13.11 23.94 -3.00
C TRP A 78 -14.16 23.47 -1.98
N GLN A 79 -14.92 22.41 -2.28
CA GLN A 79 -15.89 21.84 -1.32
C GLN A 79 -15.19 21.13 -0.18
N VAL A 80 -14.10 20.41 -0.47
CA VAL A 80 -13.27 19.78 0.56
C VAL A 80 -12.74 20.86 1.50
N LYS A 81 -12.16 21.93 0.94
CA LYS A 81 -11.67 23.07 1.72
C LYS A 81 -12.78 23.66 2.58
N SER A 82 -13.95 23.97 2.02
CA SER A 82 -15.08 24.50 2.78
C SER A 82 -15.52 23.57 3.91
N VAL A 83 -15.62 22.26 3.66
CA VAL A 83 -16.02 21.28 4.69
C VAL A 83 -15.00 21.17 5.81
N LEU A 84 -13.70 21.19 5.47
CA LEU A 84 -12.63 21.21 6.47
C LEU A 84 -12.66 22.52 7.28
N ASP A 85 -12.73 23.68 6.62
CA ASP A 85 -12.81 25.00 7.27
C ASP A 85 -14.04 25.13 8.20
N MET A 86 -15.19 24.57 7.80
CA MET A 86 -16.42 24.57 8.60
C MET A 86 -16.31 23.65 9.83
N LYS A 87 -15.73 22.46 9.66
CA LYS A 87 -15.71 21.43 10.71
C LYS A 87 -14.53 21.56 11.66
N HIS A 88 -13.42 22.11 11.20
CA HIS A 88 -12.16 22.27 11.92
C HIS A 88 -11.79 23.75 12.00
N TYR A 89 -12.71 24.53 12.55
CA TYR A 89 -12.68 25.99 12.55
C TYR A 89 -11.35 26.55 13.10
N GLY A 90 -10.74 27.46 12.33
CA GLY A 90 -9.40 27.94 12.66
C GLY A 90 -8.84 29.15 11.89
N HIS A 91 -9.49 29.60 10.81
CA HIS A 91 -9.00 30.74 10.03
C HIS A 91 -10.02 31.88 10.03
N TYR A 92 -10.06 32.64 11.12
CA TYR A 92 -10.46 34.06 11.10
C TYR A 92 -9.52 34.88 12.00
N LYS A 93 -8.42 35.32 11.40
CA LYS A 93 -7.86 36.66 11.67
C LYS A 93 -7.50 37.27 10.31
N SER A 94 -8.52 37.70 9.57
CA SER A 94 -8.32 38.91 8.79
C SER A 94 -7.90 39.97 9.81
N GLN A 95 -6.68 40.48 9.71
CA GLN A 95 -6.35 41.73 10.38
C GLN A 95 -7.43 42.74 9.96
N PRO A 96 -8.18 43.36 10.88
CA PRO A 96 -8.95 44.51 10.49
C PRO A 96 -7.92 45.56 10.06
N ALA A 97 -8.04 46.02 8.82
CA ALA A 97 -7.40 47.25 8.39
C ALA A 97 -7.66 48.30 9.48
N SER A 98 -6.58 48.94 9.92
CA SER A 98 -6.60 50.07 10.83
C SER A 98 -7.69 51.07 10.46
N ASN A 99 -8.41 51.53 11.48
CA ASN A 99 -9.34 52.67 11.52
C ASN A 99 -10.83 52.30 11.68
N SER A 100 -11.19 51.89 12.89
CA SER A 100 -12.52 52.15 13.43
C SER A 100 -12.46 52.10 14.97
N LEU A 101 -12.86 53.19 15.62
CA LEU A 101 -12.90 53.39 17.08
C LEU A 101 -13.98 52.54 17.80
N PHE A 102 -14.41 51.41 17.23
CA PHE A 102 -15.48 50.56 17.74
C PHE A 102 -14.99 49.17 18.20
N ALA A 103 -13.81 49.08 18.82
CA ALA A 103 -13.24 47.81 19.30
C ALA A 103 -12.90 47.82 20.81
N LEU A 104 -13.80 48.34 21.64
CA LEU A 104 -13.66 48.35 23.10
C LEU A 104 -14.96 47.91 23.79
N ALA A 105 -15.49 46.73 23.43
CA ALA A 105 -16.62 46.15 24.15
C ALA A 105 -16.78 44.63 24.05
N ILE A 106 -15.77 43.83 23.70
CA ILE A 106 -15.81 42.37 23.93
C ILE A 106 -14.39 41.85 24.23
N ALA A 107 -13.98 41.94 25.49
CA ALA A 107 -12.93 41.09 26.05
C ALA A 107 -13.26 40.90 27.55
N PRO A 108 -13.85 39.75 27.90
CA PRO A 108 -13.01 38.67 28.40
C PRO A 108 -13.50 37.30 27.89
N CYS A 109 -13.02 36.86 26.72
CA CYS A 109 -13.14 35.46 26.30
C CYS A 109 -11.99 35.03 25.38
N LEU A 110 -10.79 35.59 25.59
CA LEU A 110 -9.59 35.34 24.77
C LEU A 110 -8.60 34.35 25.44
N ALA A 111 -9.03 33.61 26.45
CA ALA A 111 -8.19 32.62 27.14
C ALA A 111 -8.44 31.16 26.69
N CYS A 112 -9.31 30.91 25.72
CA CYS A 112 -9.57 29.55 25.24
C CYS A 112 -9.99 29.57 23.76
N SER A 113 -9.02 29.50 22.84
CA SER A 113 -9.29 29.24 21.43
C SER A 113 -8.10 28.50 20.84
N THR A 114 -7.89 27.25 21.27
CA THR A 114 -7.07 26.31 20.49
C THR A 114 -7.77 26.12 19.15
N VAL A 115 -7.09 26.55 18.09
CA VAL A 115 -7.58 26.53 16.72
C VAL A 115 -7.38 25.12 16.17
N SER A 116 -8.45 24.48 15.68
CA SER A 116 -8.30 23.21 14.95
C SER A 116 -7.55 23.46 13.64
N LEU A 117 -6.48 22.71 13.41
CA LEU A 117 -5.74 22.75 12.14
C LEU A 117 -5.79 21.38 11.46
N ASP A 118 -5.96 21.42 10.14
CA ASP A 118 -5.83 20.26 9.26
C ASP A 118 -4.46 20.25 8.58
N ILE A 119 -3.83 19.08 8.51
CA ILE A 119 -2.75 18.81 7.56
C ILE A 119 -3.20 17.73 6.58
N VAL A 120 -2.86 17.89 5.30
CA VAL A 120 -3.25 16.96 4.24
C VAL A 120 -2.05 16.12 3.80
N TYR A 121 -2.20 14.80 3.85
CA TYR A 121 -1.22 13.84 3.37
C TYR A 121 -1.65 13.29 2.01
N ASN A 122 -0.89 13.66 0.97
CA ASN A 122 -1.09 13.20 -0.40
C ASN A 122 -0.24 11.97 -0.69
N LEU A 123 -0.89 10.85 -0.98
CA LEU A 123 -0.24 9.57 -1.32
C LEU A 123 -0.09 9.33 -2.83
N CYS A 124 -0.52 10.27 -3.67
CA CYS A 124 -0.46 10.14 -5.12
C CYS A 124 0.91 10.52 -5.66
N ILE A 125 1.53 9.63 -6.43
CA ILE A 125 2.69 9.98 -7.27
C ILE A 125 2.25 10.64 -8.58
N GLU A 126 1.08 10.25 -9.07
CA GLU A 126 0.57 10.64 -10.38
C GLU A 126 -0.01 12.06 -10.44
N GLU A 127 -0.37 12.63 -9.30
CA GLU A 127 -1.10 13.90 -9.24
C GLU A 127 -0.76 14.69 -7.98
N ASN A 128 -0.70 16.00 -8.14
CA ASN A 128 -0.47 16.97 -7.09
C ASN A 128 -1.36 18.20 -7.31
N TYR A 129 -1.47 19.06 -6.31
CA TYR A 129 -2.24 20.30 -6.36
C TYR A 129 -1.50 21.39 -5.56
N ASP A 130 -1.89 22.64 -5.75
CA ASP A 130 -1.26 23.75 -5.03
C ASP A 130 -1.55 23.64 -3.52
N ALA A 131 -0.48 23.46 -2.74
CA ALA A 131 -0.56 23.35 -1.29
C ALA A 131 -1.10 24.62 -0.63
N SER A 132 -1.00 25.78 -1.29
CA SER A 132 -1.56 27.05 -0.79
C SER A 132 -3.07 26.96 -0.56
N LEU A 133 -3.77 26.11 -1.32
CA LEU A 133 -5.21 25.86 -1.19
C LEU A 133 -5.59 25.21 0.15
N PHE A 134 -4.62 24.55 0.80
CA PHE A 134 -4.72 24.00 2.14
C PHE A 134 -3.75 24.72 3.10
N HIS A 135 -3.58 26.03 2.92
CA HIS A 135 -2.74 26.89 3.78
C HIS A 135 -1.27 26.45 3.86
N GLY A 136 -0.75 25.80 2.82
CA GLY A 136 0.61 25.26 2.79
C GLY A 136 0.80 23.99 3.63
N ARG A 137 -0.26 23.45 4.25
CA ARG A 137 -0.21 22.26 5.12
C ARG A 137 -0.49 20.99 4.33
N VAL A 138 0.39 20.70 3.38
CA VAL A 138 0.33 19.47 2.57
C VAL A 138 1.67 18.76 2.61
N GLU A 139 1.67 17.49 3.02
CA GLU A 139 2.83 16.61 2.96
C GLU A 139 2.62 15.51 1.92
N ASN A 140 3.68 15.15 1.22
CA ASN A 140 3.62 14.16 0.13
C ASN A 140 4.37 12.88 0.54
N PHE A 141 3.65 11.75 0.50
CA PHE A 141 4.20 10.40 0.68
C PHE A 141 3.81 9.54 -0.54
N PRO A 142 4.36 9.86 -1.72
CA PRO A 142 3.87 9.32 -2.98
C PRO A 142 4.29 7.87 -3.20
N PHE A 143 3.35 7.02 -3.63
CA PHE A 143 3.65 5.69 -4.16
C PHE A 143 2.58 5.22 -5.17
N ASP A 144 2.97 4.27 -6.02
CA ASP A 144 2.18 3.82 -7.16
C ASP A 144 0.79 3.30 -6.77
N ASP A 145 -0.20 3.54 -7.62
CA ASP A 145 -1.54 3.00 -7.41
C ASP A 145 -1.52 1.46 -7.41
N ASN A 146 -2.27 0.87 -6.48
CA ASN A 146 -2.30 -0.59 -6.25
C ASN A 146 -0.97 -1.23 -5.83
N HIS A 147 -0.01 -0.44 -5.36
CA HIS A 147 1.27 -0.91 -4.82
C HIS A 147 1.39 -0.63 -3.31
N VAL A 148 2.60 -0.86 -2.80
CA VAL A 148 3.01 -0.70 -1.40
C VAL A 148 4.17 0.30 -1.35
N PRO A 149 4.25 1.14 -0.31
CA PRO A 149 5.39 2.02 -0.09
C PRO A 149 6.54 1.24 0.59
N PRO A 150 7.78 1.75 0.54
CA PRO A 150 8.86 1.24 1.37
C PRO A 150 8.52 1.34 2.86
N LEU A 151 8.93 0.36 3.67
CA LEU A 151 8.72 0.40 5.12
C LEU A 151 9.29 1.68 5.80
N PRO A 152 10.46 2.21 5.39
CA PRO A 152 10.93 3.50 5.91
C PRO A 152 9.98 4.68 5.64
N MET A 153 9.26 4.67 4.51
CA MET A 153 8.25 5.69 4.21
C MET A 153 7.04 5.56 5.15
N ILE A 154 6.62 4.33 5.48
CA ILE A 154 5.56 4.08 6.46
C ILE A 154 5.94 4.67 7.82
N LYS A 155 7.20 4.45 8.25
CA LYS A 155 7.73 5.04 9.48
C LYS A 155 7.63 6.56 9.48
N LEU A 156 8.21 7.22 8.47
CA LEU A 156 8.22 8.68 8.36
C LEU A 156 6.79 9.26 8.35
N PHE A 157 5.87 8.59 7.65
CA PHE A 157 4.46 8.98 7.65
C PHE A 157 3.84 8.85 9.05
N CYS A 158 4.01 7.71 9.74
CA CYS A 158 3.41 7.50 11.05
C CYS A 158 3.95 8.50 12.08
N GLU A 159 5.26 8.77 12.06
CA GLU A 159 5.91 9.75 12.93
C GLU A 159 5.41 11.18 12.65
N SER A 160 5.26 11.56 11.37
CA SER A 160 4.70 12.87 10.99
C SER A 160 3.25 13.05 11.47
N VAL A 161 2.39 12.05 11.20
CA VAL A 161 1.00 12.06 11.66
C VAL A 161 0.92 12.12 13.19
N HIS A 162 1.75 11.33 13.88
CA HIS A 162 1.77 11.32 15.34
C HIS A 162 2.19 12.68 15.90
N ALA A 163 3.28 13.27 15.39
CA ALA A 163 3.77 14.57 15.82
C ALA A 163 2.73 15.67 15.62
N TRP A 164 2.06 15.67 14.46
CA TRP A 164 0.97 16.62 14.19
C TRP A 164 -0.18 16.48 15.19
N LEU A 165 -0.66 15.26 15.41
CA LEU A 165 -1.79 15.01 16.30
C LEU A 165 -1.44 15.18 17.79
N ALA A 166 -0.17 14.99 18.16
CA ALA A 166 0.31 15.24 19.53
C ALA A 166 0.46 16.75 19.83
N SER A 167 0.69 17.58 18.81
CA SER A 167 0.95 19.01 19.02
C SER A 167 -0.26 19.82 19.49
N ASP A 168 -1.49 19.41 19.14
CA ASP A 168 -2.73 20.00 19.63
C ASP A 168 -3.84 18.92 19.63
N PRO A 169 -4.63 18.74 20.70
CA PRO A 169 -5.76 17.79 20.73
C PRO A 169 -6.85 18.05 19.68
N GLN A 170 -6.94 19.27 19.14
CA GLN A 170 -7.87 19.68 18.10
C GLN A 170 -7.36 19.45 16.67
N ASN A 171 -6.08 19.06 16.52
CA ASN A 171 -5.52 18.80 15.20
C ASN A 171 -6.12 17.55 14.55
N ILE A 172 -6.23 17.60 13.22
CA ILE A 172 -6.77 16.54 12.38
C ILE A 172 -5.77 16.21 11.28
N ALA A 173 -5.61 14.92 11.01
CA ALA A 173 -4.83 14.42 9.89
C ALA A 173 -5.77 13.97 8.78
N VAL A 174 -5.65 14.58 7.60
CA VAL A 174 -6.45 14.26 6.41
C VAL A 174 -5.58 13.48 5.42
N ILE A 175 -5.91 12.22 5.16
CA ILE A 175 -5.10 11.33 4.30
C ILE A 175 -5.89 10.95 3.06
N HIS A 176 -5.27 11.07 1.89
CA HIS A 176 -5.94 10.72 0.64
C HIS A 176 -4.99 10.08 -0.39
N CYS A 177 -5.60 9.36 -1.32
CA CYS A 177 -4.99 8.97 -2.58
C CYS A 177 -6.01 9.28 -3.70
N MET A 178 -5.95 8.58 -4.83
CA MET A 178 -7.00 8.70 -5.84
C MET A 178 -8.38 8.37 -5.30
N ALA A 179 -8.61 7.14 -4.85
CA ALA A 179 -9.92 6.67 -4.39
C ALA A 179 -10.15 6.76 -2.88
N GLY A 180 -9.09 7.02 -2.10
CA GLY A 180 -9.18 6.94 -0.64
C GLY A 180 -9.52 5.54 -0.15
N LYS A 181 -8.98 4.49 -0.79
CA LYS A 181 -9.31 3.08 -0.50
C LYS A 181 -8.07 2.28 -0.12
N GLY A 182 -7.32 1.76 -1.10
CA GLY A 182 -6.18 0.87 -0.88
C GLY A 182 -4.96 1.57 -0.25
N ARG A 183 -4.34 2.51 -0.97
CA ARG A 183 -3.16 3.27 -0.49
C ARG A 183 -3.44 3.99 0.83
N THR A 184 -4.52 4.77 0.87
CA THR A 184 -4.98 5.45 2.10
C THR A 184 -5.22 4.46 3.23
N GLY A 185 -5.85 3.33 2.95
CA GLY A 185 -6.10 2.32 3.97
C GLY A 185 -4.83 1.70 4.51
N LEU A 186 -3.85 1.39 3.66
CA LEU A 186 -2.54 0.90 4.10
C LEU A 186 -1.91 1.88 5.09
N MET A 187 -1.76 3.15 4.71
CA MET A 187 -1.10 4.15 5.54
C MET A 187 -1.88 4.44 6.83
N VAL A 188 -3.21 4.58 6.74
CA VAL A 188 -4.06 4.77 7.93
C VAL A 188 -3.97 3.56 8.86
N CYS A 189 -4.06 2.34 8.35
CA CYS A 189 -3.94 1.14 9.18
C CYS A 189 -2.55 1.04 9.82
N ALA A 190 -1.49 1.40 9.10
CA ALA A 190 -0.14 1.44 9.67
C ALA A 190 -0.04 2.44 10.83
N TYR A 191 -0.67 3.61 10.72
CA TYR A 191 -0.74 4.57 11.83
C TYR A 191 -1.57 4.07 13.02
N LEU A 192 -2.70 3.41 12.76
CA LEU A 192 -3.49 2.78 13.83
C LEU A 192 -2.70 1.69 14.57
N VAL A 193 -1.92 0.90 13.83
CA VAL A 193 -0.98 -0.08 14.40
C VAL A 193 0.13 0.61 15.20
N TYR A 194 0.63 1.75 14.73
CA TYR A 194 1.59 2.57 15.46
C TYR A 194 1.03 3.10 16.81
N LEU A 195 -0.29 3.28 16.91
CA LEU A 195 -0.98 3.61 18.17
C LEU A 195 -1.23 2.40 19.08
N GLY A 196 -0.85 1.18 18.67
CA GLY A 196 -0.96 -0.04 19.46
C GLY A 196 -2.10 -0.99 19.08
N MET A 197 -2.85 -0.75 18.00
CA MET A 197 -3.80 -1.74 17.48
C MET A 197 -3.08 -2.91 16.78
N SER A 198 -3.72 -4.09 16.76
CA SER A 198 -3.26 -5.15 15.86
C SER A 198 -3.52 -4.80 14.38
N ALA A 199 -2.76 -5.43 13.47
CA ALA A 199 -2.94 -5.22 12.03
C ALA A 199 -4.37 -5.58 11.57
N GLU A 200 -4.91 -6.67 12.09
CA GLU A 200 -6.25 -7.18 11.78
C GLU A 200 -7.34 -6.20 12.25
N GLU A 201 -7.24 -5.69 13.47
CA GLU A 201 -8.19 -4.71 14.02
C GLU A 201 -8.14 -3.40 13.22
N ALA A 202 -6.95 -2.90 12.90
CA ALA A 202 -6.79 -1.68 12.12
C ALA A 202 -7.40 -1.81 10.72
N LEU A 203 -7.12 -2.93 10.03
CA LEU A 203 -7.67 -3.24 8.71
C LEU A 203 -9.21 -3.34 8.74
N GLN A 204 -9.76 -3.95 9.79
CA GLN A 204 -11.19 -4.12 9.97
C GLN A 204 -11.88 -2.78 10.30
N LEU A 205 -11.33 -1.99 11.23
CA LEU A 205 -11.85 -0.66 11.56
C LEU A 205 -11.89 0.22 10.32
N TYR A 206 -10.80 0.26 9.55
CA TYR A 206 -10.76 1.03 8.31
C TYR A 206 -11.81 0.55 7.30
N ALA A 207 -11.98 -0.76 7.14
CA ALA A 207 -12.99 -1.31 6.24
C ALA A 207 -14.43 -0.91 6.64
N GLN A 208 -14.74 -0.97 7.94
CA GLN A 208 -16.05 -0.62 8.49
C GLN A 208 -16.36 0.87 8.33
N GLN A 209 -15.38 1.73 8.63
CA GLN A 209 -15.56 3.19 8.58
C GLN A 209 -15.51 3.74 7.17
N ARG A 210 -14.68 3.16 6.28
CA ARG A 210 -14.48 3.70 4.94
C ARG A 210 -15.46 3.16 3.90
N THR A 211 -16.00 1.96 4.10
CA THR A 211 -16.82 1.26 3.09
C THR A 211 -18.15 0.76 3.64
N THR A 212 -19.10 0.49 2.74
CA THR A 212 -20.41 -0.08 3.08
C THR A 212 -20.46 -1.60 2.95
N ASN A 213 -19.48 -2.20 2.26
CA ASN A 213 -19.37 -3.65 2.09
C ASN A 213 -18.22 -4.29 2.89
N ASN A 214 -17.63 -3.54 3.82
CA ASN A 214 -16.50 -3.97 4.64
C ASN A 214 -15.27 -4.43 3.81
N GLU A 215 -15.07 -3.86 2.62
CA GLU A 215 -13.89 -4.10 1.80
C GLU A 215 -13.02 -2.84 1.79
N GLY A 216 -12.21 -2.64 2.83
CA GLY A 216 -11.25 -1.52 2.90
C GLY A 216 -10.00 -1.78 2.05
N VAL A 217 -8.92 -2.23 2.69
CA VAL A 217 -7.69 -2.66 2.01
C VAL A 217 -7.86 -4.10 1.52
N SER A 218 -8.10 -4.25 0.22
CA SER A 218 -8.42 -5.54 -0.41
C SER A 218 -7.23 -6.18 -1.14
N ILE A 219 -6.14 -5.45 -1.38
CA ILE A 219 -4.96 -5.97 -2.09
C ILE A 219 -4.11 -6.75 -1.07
N PRO A 220 -3.86 -8.06 -1.29
CA PRO A 220 -3.08 -8.89 -0.38
C PRO A 220 -1.72 -8.29 0.00
N SER A 221 -0.94 -7.77 -0.94
CA SER A 221 0.35 -7.16 -0.61
C SER A 221 0.23 -5.92 0.27
N GLN A 222 -0.83 -5.11 0.11
CA GLN A 222 -1.06 -3.96 0.98
C GLN A 222 -1.37 -4.40 2.42
N ARG A 223 -2.18 -5.46 2.59
CA ARG A 223 -2.47 -6.04 3.90
C ARG A 223 -1.21 -6.66 4.53
N ARG A 224 -0.40 -7.35 3.72
CA ARG A 224 0.88 -7.93 4.13
C ARG A 224 1.84 -6.88 4.68
N TYR A 225 1.91 -5.71 4.05
CA TYR A 225 2.77 -4.61 4.51
C TYR A 225 2.28 -3.99 5.82
N VAL A 226 0.97 -3.97 6.10
CA VAL A 226 0.47 -3.61 7.44
C VAL A 226 0.93 -4.65 8.48
N GLY A 227 0.93 -5.94 8.14
CA GLY A 227 1.46 -7.00 9.01
C GLY A 227 2.98 -6.91 9.21
N TYR A 228 3.75 -6.63 8.16
CA TYR A 228 5.19 -6.39 8.25
C TYR A 228 5.50 -5.18 9.13
N TRP A 229 4.73 -4.10 8.97
CA TRP A 229 4.84 -2.93 9.83
C TRP A 229 4.58 -3.26 11.29
N ALA A 230 3.50 -3.99 11.60
CA ALA A 230 3.20 -4.43 12.96
C ALA A 230 4.36 -5.24 13.58
N GLY A 231 4.95 -6.16 12.80
CA GLY A 231 6.10 -6.95 13.24
C GLY A 231 7.41 -6.15 13.39
N SER A 232 7.46 -4.92 12.89
CA SER A 232 8.61 -4.01 13.02
C SER A 232 8.54 -3.13 14.27
N LEU A 233 7.42 -3.11 14.97
CA LEU A 233 7.20 -2.30 16.17
C LEU A 233 7.48 -3.13 17.42
N SER A 234 8.18 -2.54 18.39
CA SER A 234 8.28 -3.06 19.73
C SER A 234 7.60 -2.13 20.74
N SER A 235 6.86 -2.73 21.68
CA SER A 235 6.25 -2.01 22.80
C SER A 235 7.35 -1.36 23.64
N SER A 236 7.21 -0.08 24.00
CA SER A 236 8.10 0.50 25.01
C SER A 236 7.76 -0.11 26.36
N GLU A 237 8.61 -0.99 26.88
CA GLU A 237 8.47 -1.42 28.27
C GLU A 237 8.75 -0.25 29.22
N ARG A 238 7.86 -0.09 30.21
CA ARG A 238 7.95 0.79 31.40
C ARG A 238 7.59 2.26 31.14
N SER A 239 6.30 2.59 31.40
CA SER A 239 5.73 3.95 31.49
C SER A 239 5.01 4.53 30.25
N GLY A 240 4.39 3.68 29.44
CA GLY A 240 3.04 3.86 28.87
C GLY A 240 2.58 5.15 28.18
N THR A 241 3.46 6.03 27.68
CA THR A 241 3.03 7.30 27.04
C THR A 241 3.82 7.72 25.80
N GLY A 242 4.85 6.98 25.41
CA GLY A 242 5.71 7.31 24.27
C GLY A 242 5.36 6.56 22.97
N PRO A 243 5.80 7.06 21.81
CA PRO A 243 5.70 6.34 20.54
C PRO A 243 6.46 4.99 20.60
N PRO A 244 6.02 3.96 19.85
CA PRO A 244 6.71 2.68 19.80
C PRO A 244 8.09 2.81 19.16
N THR A 245 9.01 1.92 19.54
CA THR A 245 10.31 1.84 18.85
C THR A 245 10.15 1.10 17.54
N VAL A 246 10.69 1.65 16.46
CA VAL A 246 10.59 1.09 15.11
C VAL A 246 11.91 0.43 14.73
N ASN A 247 11.91 -0.89 14.53
CA ASN A 247 13.07 -1.68 14.11
C ASN A 247 12.91 -2.14 12.65
N LEU A 248 13.50 -1.37 11.73
CA LEU A 248 13.58 -1.74 10.32
C LEU A 248 14.98 -2.25 10.01
N GLN A 249 15.12 -3.57 9.87
CA GLN A 249 16.39 -4.18 9.48
C GLN A 249 16.41 -4.48 7.98
N ALA A 250 17.41 -3.95 7.28
CA ALA A 250 17.70 -4.37 5.91
C ALA A 250 18.24 -5.82 5.92
N CYS A 251 17.78 -6.64 4.98
CA CYS A 251 18.18 -8.03 4.88
C CYS A 251 18.41 -8.37 3.42
N SER A 252 19.66 -8.66 3.03
CA SER A 252 19.95 -9.14 1.69
C SER A 252 19.65 -10.63 1.60
N ARG A 253 19.13 -11.06 0.45
CA ARG A 253 18.82 -12.47 0.16
C ARG A 253 19.23 -12.79 -1.26
N GLU A 254 19.54 -14.06 -1.50
CA GLU A 254 19.78 -14.58 -2.84
C GLU A 254 18.53 -15.28 -3.34
N LEU A 255 17.79 -14.72 -4.30
CA LEU A 255 16.70 -15.45 -4.97
C LEU A 255 17.32 -16.49 -5.91
N ARG A 256 17.05 -17.76 -5.62
CA ARG A 256 17.66 -18.91 -6.33
C ARG A 256 16.69 -19.61 -7.27
N ARG A 257 15.40 -19.67 -6.93
CA ARG A 257 14.42 -20.43 -7.71
C ARG A 257 13.02 -19.85 -7.59
N ILE A 258 12.25 -19.90 -8.67
CA ILE A 258 10.83 -19.55 -8.74
C ILE A 258 10.07 -20.77 -9.27
N ARG A 259 9.11 -21.27 -8.49
CA ARG A 259 8.27 -22.41 -8.89
C ARG A 259 6.80 -22.06 -8.83
N LEU A 260 6.04 -22.51 -9.83
CA LEU A 260 4.59 -22.45 -9.84
C LEU A 260 4.06 -23.87 -9.88
N TYR A 261 3.38 -24.30 -8.81
CA TYR A 261 2.79 -25.63 -8.70
C TYR A 261 1.32 -25.64 -9.08
N ASP A 262 0.86 -26.81 -9.55
CA ASP A 262 -0.53 -27.07 -9.93
C ASP A 262 -1.03 -26.08 -10.99
N THR A 263 -0.21 -25.82 -12.01
CA THR A 263 -0.54 -24.91 -13.12
C THR A 263 -1.34 -25.63 -14.19
N ILE A 264 -2.53 -25.13 -14.55
CA ILE A 264 -3.40 -25.76 -15.55
C ILE A 264 -3.37 -25.01 -16.88
N ASN A 265 -3.51 -25.72 -18.00
CA ASN A 265 -3.64 -25.15 -19.34
C ASN A 265 -2.49 -24.20 -19.76
N ILE A 266 -1.29 -24.40 -19.20
CA ILE A 266 -0.13 -23.57 -19.50
C ILE A 266 1.17 -24.39 -19.36
N ASP A 267 2.13 -24.10 -20.22
CA ASP A 267 3.45 -24.75 -20.29
C ASP A 267 4.60 -23.81 -19.89
N SER A 268 4.31 -22.51 -19.84
CA SER A 268 5.30 -21.48 -19.55
C SER A 268 4.65 -20.20 -19.02
N VAL A 269 5.34 -19.55 -18.08
CA VAL A 269 4.93 -18.26 -17.51
C VAL A 269 6.14 -17.35 -17.43
N PHE A 270 6.03 -16.14 -17.97
CA PHE A 270 7.08 -15.13 -17.89
C PHE A 270 6.98 -14.37 -16.58
N PHE A 271 8.11 -13.93 -16.05
CA PHE A 271 8.14 -13.11 -14.84
C PHE A 271 9.09 -11.93 -14.96
N VAL A 272 8.82 -10.90 -14.17
CA VAL A 272 9.69 -9.75 -13.94
C VAL A 272 9.82 -9.54 -12.44
N VAL A 273 11.06 -9.45 -11.94
CA VAL A 273 11.39 -9.08 -10.56
C VAL A 273 11.82 -7.62 -10.55
N SER A 274 11.25 -6.83 -9.66
CA SER A 274 11.62 -5.42 -9.45
C SER A 274 11.91 -5.12 -7.99
N GLU A 275 12.87 -4.23 -7.76
CA GLU A 275 13.20 -3.65 -6.44
C GLU A 275 12.77 -2.20 -6.37
N LEU A 276 12.31 -1.73 -5.20
CA LEU A 276 12.09 -0.31 -4.98
C LEU A 276 13.44 0.39 -4.75
N GLN A 277 13.86 1.23 -5.70
CA GLN A 277 15.12 1.94 -5.63
C GLN A 277 14.97 3.24 -4.85
N THR A 278 15.83 3.46 -3.85
CA THR A 278 15.88 4.75 -3.16
C THR A 278 16.58 5.78 -4.04
N VAL A 279 15.94 6.94 -4.25
CA VAL A 279 16.52 8.06 -5.02
C VAL A 279 16.91 9.16 -4.03
N PRO A 280 18.18 9.62 -4.01
CA PRO A 280 18.63 10.66 -3.10
C PRO A 280 17.77 11.92 -3.19
N GLY A 281 17.34 12.44 -2.03
CA GLY A 281 16.52 13.65 -1.94
C GLY A 281 15.06 13.49 -2.36
N GLN A 282 14.60 12.28 -2.70
CA GLN A 282 13.20 12.02 -3.06
C GLN A 282 12.54 11.06 -2.07
N MET A 283 11.27 11.32 -1.76
CA MET A 283 10.45 10.39 -0.97
C MET A 283 9.99 9.19 -1.80
N TYR A 284 9.76 9.37 -3.11
CA TYR A 284 9.32 8.29 -3.99
C TYR A 284 10.46 7.32 -4.33
N SER A 285 10.20 6.02 -4.15
CA SER A 285 11.12 4.96 -4.58
C SER A 285 10.55 4.23 -5.81
N PRO A 286 11.00 4.53 -7.04
CA PRO A 286 10.51 3.87 -8.24
C PRO A 286 10.92 2.39 -8.28
N PRO A 287 10.08 1.51 -8.84
CA PRO A 287 10.45 0.12 -9.07
C PRO A 287 11.40 -0.02 -10.25
N VAL A 288 12.52 -0.71 -10.05
CA VAL A 288 13.54 -1.01 -11.07
C VAL A 288 13.55 -2.49 -11.36
N GLU A 289 13.48 -2.89 -12.64
CA GLU A 289 13.63 -4.28 -13.08
C GLU A 289 15.06 -4.77 -12.77
N VAL A 290 15.16 -5.81 -11.94
CA VAL A 290 16.43 -6.46 -11.59
C VAL A 290 16.61 -7.81 -12.28
N ALA A 291 15.51 -8.46 -12.65
CA ALA A 291 15.54 -9.70 -13.42
C ALA A 291 14.24 -9.94 -14.19
N LYS A 292 14.33 -10.73 -15.25
CA LYS A 292 13.19 -11.31 -15.95
C LYS A 292 13.53 -12.70 -16.45
N GLY A 293 12.52 -13.55 -16.61
CA GLY A 293 12.72 -14.91 -17.06
C GLY A 293 11.43 -15.59 -17.48
N CYS A 294 11.52 -16.89 -17.70
CA CYS A 294 10.40 -17.71 -18.15
C CYS A 294 10.43 -19.04 -17.41
N CYS A 295 9.49 -19.23 -16.48
CA CYS A 295 9.26 -20.53 -15.86
C CYS A 295 8.70 -21.49 -16.91
N ARG A 296 9.26 -22.70 -17.02
CA ARG A 296 8.85 -23.72 -18.00
C ARG A 296 8.63 -25.06 -17.30
N GLN A 297 7.85 -25.94 -17.91
CA GLN A 297 7.68 -27.31 -17.40
C GLN A 297 9.03 -28.02 -17.28
N THR A 298 9.27 -28.63 -16.13
CA THR A 298 10.43 -29.51 -15.91
C THR A 298 10.28 -30.73 -16.81
N LYS A 299 11.21 -30.95 -17.75
CA LYS A 299 11.18 -32.15 -18.61
C LYS A 299 11.46 -33.40 -17.76
N LYS A 300 10.66 -34.47 -17.93
CA LYS A 300 10.95 -35.79 -17.33
C LYS A 300 12.38 -36.21 -17.70
N GLY A 301 13.22 -36.44 -16.69
CA GLY A 301 14.62 -36.84 -16.87
C GLY A 301 15.66 -35.72 -16.89
N HIS A 302 15.28 -34.45 -16.73
CA HIS A 302 16.23 -33.36 -16.48
C HIS A 302 16.41 -33.14 -14.97
N GLN A 303 17.26 -33.96 -14.34
CA GLN A 303 17.88 -33.59 -13.08
C GLN A 303 18.97 -32.55 -13.37
N ARG A 304 18.66 -31.27 -13.24
CA ARG A 304 19.69 -30.29 -12.83
C ARG A 304 19.65 -30.21 -11.30
N THR A 305 19.99 -31.31 -10.65
CA THR A 305 20.24 -31.34 -9.21
C THR A 305 21.68 -30.89 -9.00
N ASN A 306 21.84 -29.69 -8.45
CA ASN A 306 22.88 -29.35 -7.48
C ASN A 306 22.53 -27.96 -6.93
N SER A 307 21.39 -27.84 -6.25
CA SER A 307 21.13 -26.69 -5.39
C SER A 307 20.82 -27.18 -3.99
N PRO A 308 21.77 -27.06 -3.04
CA PRO A 308 21.48 -27.38 -1.64
C PRO A 308 20.30 -26.54 -1.11
N ARG A 309 19.33 -27.16 -0.42
CA ARG A 309 18.41 -26.41 0.44
C ARG A 309 19.10 -26.15 1.76
N TYR A 310 19.18 -24.88 2.16
CA TYR A 310 19.77 -24.48 3.43
C TYR A 310 18.68 -24.35 4.49
N TYR A 311 18.75 -25.19 5.52
CA TYR A 311 17.97 -25.09 6.75
C TYR A 311 18.88 -24.57 7.86
N LEU A 312 18.38 -23.65 8.69
CA LEU A 312 19.06 -23.27 9.92
C LEU A 312 18.54 -24.19 11.02
N SER A 313 19.40 -25.04 11.57
CA SER A 313 19.11 -25.83 12.77
C SER A 313 19.59 -25.04 13.99
N PHE A 314 18.69 -24.83 14.95
CA PHE A 314 19.02 -24.33 16.28
C PHE A 314 19.05 -25.53 17.22
N VAL A 315 20.17 -25.78 17.89
CA VAL A 315 20.25 -26.82 18.92
C VAL A 315 19.53 -26.27 20.15
N GLU A 316 18.46 -26.94 20.59
CA GLU A 316 17.92 -26.67 21.92
C GLU A 316 18.97 -27.14 22.94
N SER A 317 19.54 -26.19 23.67
CA SER A 317 20.44 -26.49 24.78
C SER A 317 19.64 -27.26 25.83
N ASP A 318 20.02 -28.52 26.08
CA ASP A 318 19.52 -29.29 27.22
C ASP A 318 19.61 -28.45 28.50
N GLU A 319 18.51 -28.38 29.24
CA GLU A 319 18.41 -27.67 30.51
C GLU A 319 19.50 -28.17 31.48
N GLY A 320 20.60 -27.42 31.64
CA GLY A 320 21.56 -27.70 32.71
C GLY A 320 23.02 -27.30 32.54
N LYS A 321 23.44 -26.61 31.48
CA LYS A 321 24.81 -26.09 31.40
C LYS A 321 24.84 -24.60 31.04
N GLU A 322 25.40 -23.81 31.95
CA GLU A 322 25.91 -22.48 31.63
C GLU A 322 27.04 -22.65 30.61
N ASP A 323 26.85 -22.16 29.39
CA ASP A 323 27.96 -21.89 28.48
C ASP A 323 27.81 -20.54 27.79
N THR A 324 28.93 -19.83 27.77
CA THR A 324 29.15 -18.49 27.29
C THR A 324 29.60 -18.54 25.83
N GLY A 325 28.66 -18.44 24.90
CA GLY A 325 28.99 -18.32 23.48
C GLY A 325 27.73 -18.10 22.63
N LYS A 326 27.73 -17.07 21.77
CA LYS A 326 26.70 -16.95 20.72
C LYS A 326 26.94 -18.09 19.74
N GLU A 327 26.26 -19.22 19.91
CA GLU A 327 26.32 -20.32 18.94
C GLU A 327 25.72 -19.87 17.60
N GLU A 328 26.54 -19.89 16.55
CA GLU A 328 26.10 -19.59 15.20
C GLU A 328 25.22 -20.73 14.67
N PRO A 329 24.09 -20.44 13.99
CA PRO A 329 23.20 -21.48 13.50
C PRO A 329 23.90 -22.40 12.49
N HIS A 330 23.74 -23.71 12.66
CA HIS A 330 24.28 -24.67 11.72
C HIS A 330 23.48 -24.66 10.41
N VAL A 331 24.18 -24.42 9.31
CA VAL A 331 23.63 -24.52 7.95
C VAL A 331 23.53 -25.99 7.57
N VAL A 332 22.33 -26.55 7.63
CA VAL A 332 22.05 -27.90 7.17
C VAL A 332 21.69 -27.85 5.69
N VAL A 333 22.46 -28.57 4.89
CA VAL A 333 22.19 -28.79 3.46
C VAL A 333 21.30 -30.01 3.31
N GLN A 334 20.03 -29.83 2.94
CA GLN A 334 19.19 -30.94 2.49
C GLN A 334 19.31 -31.04 0.97
N MET A 335 19.74 -32.21 0.50
CA MET A 335 19.59 -32.63 -0.88
C MET A 335 18.10 -32.95 -1.12
N ASP A 336 17.54 -32.48 -2.24
CA ASP A 336 16.12 -32.63 -2.55
C ASP A 336 15.67 -34.11 -2.46
N THR A 337 14.99 -34.49 -1.38
CA THR A 337 14.05 -35.62 -1.39
C THR A 337 12.73 -35.08 -1.92
N GLU A 338 12.67 -34.86 -3.24
CA GLU A 338 11.45 -34.42 -3.90
C GLU A 338 10.31 -35.40 -3.58
N SER A 339 9.25 -34.90 -2.95
CA SER A 339 8.04 -35.70 -2.69
C SER A 339 7.52 -36.27 -4.02
N THR A 340 7.23 -37.57 -4.04
CA THR A 340 6.64 -38.24 -5.21
C THR A 340 5.30 -37.62 -5.65
N ALA A 341 4.62 -36.87 -4.78
CA ALA A 341 3.43 -36.09 -5.10
C ALA A 341 3.71 -34.92 -6.07
N LEU A 342 4.94 -34.41 -6.13
CA LEU A 342 5.37 -33.35 -7.07
C LEU A 342 5.32 -33.82 -8.53
N TYR A 343 5.44 -35.13 -8.77
CA TYR A 343 5.37 -35.73 -10.11
C TYR A 343 3.95 -35.96 -10.62
N GLN A 344 2.93 -35.82 -9.77
CA GLN A 344 1.53 -36.00 -10.16
C GLN A 344 0.90 -34.72 -10.70
N LYS A 345 1.51 -33.55 -10.45
CA LYS A 345 0.97 -32.24 -10.82
C LYS A 345 1.97 -31.46 -11.66
N THR A 346 1.45 -30.58 -12.51
CA THR A 346 2.24 -29.68 -13.34
C THR A 346 3.02 -28.69 -12.47
N CYS A 347 4.31 -28.55 -12.76
CA CYS A 347 5.20 -27.60 -12.12
C CYS A 347 5.92 -26.80 -13.21
N LEU A 348 5.84 -25.46 -13.13
CA LEU A 348 6.68 -24.57 -13.92
C LEU A 348 7.81 -24.05 -13.04
N ASP A 349 9.02 -24.06 -13.55
CA ASP A 349 10.21 -23.78 -12.76
C ASP A 349 11.17 -22.85 -13.51
N TYR A 350 11.87 -22.04 -12.74
CA TYR A 350 12.99 -21.23 -13.18
C TYR A 350 14.08 -21.21 -12.12
N TYR A 351 15.28 -21.63 -12.50
CA TYR A 351 16.47 -21.60 -11.67
C TYR A 351 17.40 -20.46 -12.11
N PHE A 352 17.90 -19.70 -11.15
CA PHE A 352 18.90 -18.67 -11.40
C PHE A 352 20.28 -19.29 -11.40
N GLU A 353 20.91 -19.44 -12.58
CA GLU A 353 22.28 -19.97 -12.71
C GLU A 353 23.26 -19.18 -11.84
N LYS A 354 23.12 -17.85 -11.84
CA LYS A 354 23.72 -16.96 -10.85
C LYS A 354 22.62 -16.44 -9.93
N PRO A 355 22.65 -16.75 -8.62
CA PRO A 355 21.62 -16.29 -7.68
C PRO A 355 21.43 -14.77 -7.76
N LEU A 356 20.17 -14.34 -7.82
CA LEU A 356 19.82 -12.93 -7.91
C LEU A 356 19.89 -12.31 -6.52
N GLN A 357 20.88 -11.43 -6.30
CA GLN A 357 20.95 -10.68 -5.05
C GLN A 357 19.84 -9.65 -5.00
N VAL A 358 19.08 -9.68 -3.90
CA VAL A 358 17.94 -8.81 -3.70
C VAL A 358 17.85 -8.29 -2.26
N THR A 359 17.34 -7.08 -2.09
CA THR A 359 17.17 -6.48 -0.76
C THR A 359 15.93 -5.59 -0.64
N GLY A 360 15.35 -5.55 0.56
CA GLY A 360 14.23 -4.68 0.88
C GLY A 360 12.93 -5.09 0.19
N ASP A 361 12.25 -4.11 -0.40
CA ASP A 361 10.92 -4.24 -0.97
C ASP A 361 10.97 -4.73 -2.43
N LEU A 362 10.45 -5.94 -2.64
CA LEU A 362 10.44 -6.63 -3.92
C LEU A 362 9.04 -6.75 -4.49
N ARG A 363 8.96 -6.77 -5.82
CA ARG A 363 7.77 -7.08 -6.58
C ARG A 363 8.09 -8.13 -7.64
N VAL A 364 7.30 -9.20 -7.68
CA VAL A 364 7.38 -10.20 -8.75
C VAL A 364 6.07 -10.22 -9.52
N ILE A 365 6.13 -9.93 -10.82
CA ILE A 365 4.98 -9.89 -11.73
C ILE A 365 5.05 -11.05 -12.70
N PHE A 366 3.93 -11.73 -12.93
CA PHE A 366 3.82 -12.84 -13.87
C PHE A 366 2.95 -12.51 -15.07
N TYR A 367 3.35 -12.99 -16.24
CA TYR A 367 2.73 -12.73 -17.53
C TYR A 367 2.56 -14.02 -18.33
N GLN A 368 1.48 -14.12 -19.10
CA GLN A 368 1.25 -15.26 -20.00
C GLN A 368 2.25 -15.27 -21.16
N LYS A 369 2.63 -14.08 -21.66
CA LYS A 369 3.59 -13.85 -22.75
C LYS A 369 4.39 -12.60 -22.42
N MET A 370 5.63 -12.48 -22.92
CA MET A 370 6.46 -11.28 -22.72
C MET A 370 5.78 -9.98 -23.13
N ILE A 371 4.95 -10.04 -24.18
CA ILE A 371 4.07 -8.96 -24.61
C ILE A 371 2.65 -9.50 -24.45
N GLY A 372 2.05 -9.25 -23.29
CA GLY A 372 0.76 -9.83 -22.92
C GLY A 372 0.19 -9.25 -21.63
N GLY A 373 -1.04 -9.66 -21.32
CA GLY A 373 -1.69 -9.25 -20.08
C GLY A 373 -1.02 -9.87 -18.85
N ARG A 374 -0.84 -9.07 -17.81
CA ARG A 374 -0.42 -9.53 -16.47
C ARG A 374 -1.40 -10.57 -15.93
N LEU A 375 -0.87 -11.67 -15.39
CA LEU A 375 -1.66 -12.72 -14.74
C LEU A 375 -1.96 -12.34 -13.29
N PHE A 376 -0.90 -12.09 -12.52
CA PHE A 376 -0.92 -11.74 -11.11
C PHE A 376 0.45 -11.19 -10.70
N TYR A 377 0.56 -10.64 -9.50
CA TYR A 377 1.83 -10.24 -8.90
C TYR A 377 1.78 -10.37 -7.38
N ALA A 378 2.94 -10.27 -6.73
CA ALA A 378 3.03 -10.14 -5.28
C ALA A 378 4.15 -9.14 -4.95
N CYS A 379 3.94 -8.34 -3.90
CA CYS A 379 4.99 -7.57 -3.26
C CYS A 379 5.29 -8.13 -1.87
N PHE A 380 6.57 -8.20 -1.52
CA PHE A 380 7.03 -8.69 -0.22
C PHE A 380 8.31 -7.96 0.17
N ASN A 381 8.82 -8.21 1.37
CA ASN A 381 10.06 -7.61 1.86
C ASN A 381 11.00 -8.71 2.35
N THR A 382 12.27 -8.64 1.96
CA THR A 382 13.28 -9.68 2.23
C THR A 382 13.56 -9.91 3.72
N ALA A 383 13.34 -8.90 4.56
CA ALA A 383 13.53 -8.99 6.01
C ALA A 383 12.54 -9.94 6.69
N PHE A 384 11.37 -10.18 6.07
CA PHE A 384 10.29 -10.98 6.65
C PHE A 384 10.27 -12.43 6.16
N ILE A 385 11.29 -12.85 5.42
CA ILE A 385 11.44 -14.24 4.96
C ILE A 385 12.05 -15.06 6.10
N LYS A 386 11.29 -16.00 6.67
CA LYS A 386 11.75 -16.81 7.80
C LYS A 386 12.54 -18.06 7.39
N ASN A 387 12.01 -18.86 6.45
CA ASN A 387 12.47 -20.24 6.23
C ASN A 387 13.10 -20.51 4.84
N SER A 388 13.89 -19.57 4.30
CA SER A 388 14.48 -19.69 2.93
C SER A 388 13.47 -19.93 1.80
N LEU A 389 12.17 -19.90 2.12
CA LEU A 389 11.06 -20.23 1.26
C LEU A 389 9.92 -19.27 1.56
N LEU A 390 9.41 -18.64 0.52
CA LEU A 390 8.22 -17.81 0.57
C LEU A 390 7.18 -18.40 -0.36
N GLN A 391 6.01 -18.73 0.19
CA GLN A 391 4.91 -19.36 -0.54
C GLN A 391 3.71 -18.42 -0.61
N PHE A 392 3.07 -18.36 -1.77
CA PHE A 392 1.85 -17.61 -2.00
C PHE A 392 0.78 -18.50 -2.60
N SER A 393 -0.36 -18.59 -1.94
CA SER A 393 -1.56 -19.17 -2.52
C SER A 393 -2.24 -18.18 -3.47
N VAL A 394 -3.24 -18.63 -4.22
CA VAL A 394 -4.10 -17.76 -5.04
C VAL A 394 -4.68 -16.57 -4.25
N ARG A 395 -4.95 -16.75 -2.95
CA ARG A 395 -5.53 -15.71 -2.09
C ARG A 395 -4.53 -14.62 -1.71
N ASP A 396 -3.24 -14.93 -1.80
CA ASP A 396 -2.14 -14.03 -1.43
C ASP A 396 -1.62 -13.21 -2.62
N MET A 397 -2.14 -13.48 -3.82
CA MET A 397 -1.72 -12.86 -5.07
C MET A 397 -2.58 -11.64 -5.43
N ASP A 398 -1.92 -10.58 -5.89
CA ASP A 398 -2.57 -9.33 -6.25
C ASP A 398 -3.15 -9.37 -7.67
N LYS A 399 -4.32 -8.74 -7.82
CA LYS A 399 -5.01 -8.50 -9.11
C LYS A 399 -5.16 -9.76 -9.97
N ILE A 400 -5.33 -10.93 -9.35
CA ILE A 400 -5.59 -12.16 -10.11
C ILE A 400 -6.94 -12.06 -10.83
N GLY A 401 -6.87 -11.87 -12.14
CA GLY A 401 -8.03 -11.77 -13.02
C GLY A 401 -8.55 -13.14 -13.45
N THR A 402 -9.46 -13.17 -14.43
CA THR A 402 -9.95 -14.40 -15.05
C THR A 402 -8.81 -15.21 -15.68
N LYS A 403 -7.91 -14.55 -16.40
CA LYS A 403 -6.72 -15.18 -17.02
C LYS A 403 -5.72 -15.73 -15.99
N GLY A 404 -5.53 -15.03 -14.88
CA GLY A 404 -4.69 -15.52 -13.79
C GLY A 404 -5.31 -16.76 -13.14
N ARG A 405 -6.62 -16.70 -12.83
CA ARG A 405 -7.35 -17.85 -12.26
C ARG A 405 -7.41 -19.05 -13.19
N SER A 406 -7.49 -18.85 -14.50
CA SER A 406 -7.59 -19.96 -15.46
C SER A 406 -6.33 -20.82 -15.55
N ILE A 407 -5.20 -20.36 -14.99
CA ILE A 407 -3.96 -21.14 -14.92
C ILE A 407 -3.67 -21.72 -13.53
N CYS A 408 -4.44 -21.35 -12.51
CA CYS A 408 -4.25 -21.81 -11.13
C CYS A 408 -5.17 -23.00 -10.85
N GLY A 409 -4.59 -24.18 -10.61
CA GLY A 409 -5.31 -25.34 -10.12
C GLY A 409 -5.76 -25.20 -8.66
N PRO A 410 -6.52 -26.18 -8.13
CA PRO A 410 -7.11 -26.14 -6.79
C PRO A 410 -6.11 -25.98 -5.64
N VAL A 411 -4.87 -26.44 -5.80
CA VAL A 411 -3.78 -26.32 -4.81
C VAL A 411 -2.62 -25.48 -5.33
N PHE A 412 -2.90 -24.56 -6.26
CA PHE A 412 -1.88 -23.67 -6.82
C PHE A 412 -1.08 -22.95 -5.73
N SER A 413 0.24 -22.98 -5.89
CA SER A 413 1.21 -22.33 -5.02
C SER A 413 2.33 -21.73 -5.84
N LEU A 414 2.65 -20.46 -5.59
CA LEU A 414 3.87 -19.82 -6.04
C LEU A 414 4.92 -19.94 -4.93
N GLU A 415 6.06 -20.53 -5.24
CA GLU A 415 7.20 -20.66 -4.33
C GLU A 415 8.39 -19.83 -4.82
N LEU A 416 8.95 -19.03 -3.91
CA LEU A 416 10.21 -18.31 -4.11
C LEU A 416 11.22 -18.83 -3.11
N LEU A 417 12.31 -19.42 -3.60
CA LEU A 417 13.37 -19.99 -2.78
C LEU A 417 14.55 -19.02 -2.69
N PHE A 418 14.98 -18.76 -1.46
CA PHE A 418 16.03 -17.82 -1.12
C PHE A 418 17.22 -18.52 -0.44
N GLY A 419 18.41 -17.99 -0.62
CA GLY A 419 19.57 -18.31 0.19
C GLY A 419 19.49 -17.73 1.62
N PRO A 420 20.51 -18.02 2.45
CA PRO A 420 20.59 -17.50 3.81
C PRO A 420 20.62 -15.96 3.85
N ALA A 421 20.19 -15.40 4.98
CA ALA A 421 20.19 -13.95 5.19
C ALA A 421 21.62 -13.41 5.15
N ASN A 422 21.83 -12.31 4.42
CA ASN A 422 23.10 -11.58 4.38
C ASN A 422 24.30 -12.45 4.02
N ALA A 423 24.15 -13.41 3.09
CA ALA A 423 25.25 -14.21 2.58
C ALA A 423 26.38 -13.29 2.07
N LYS A 424 27.54 -13.32 2.75
CA LYS A 424 28.67 -12.42 2.49
C LYS A 424 29.62 -12.89 1.39
N TYR A 425 29.38 -14.06 0.79
CA TYR A 425 30.28 -14.64 -0.19
C TYR A 425 29.48 -15.37 -1.29
N PRO A 426 29.73 -15.07 -2.58
CA PRO A 426 29.42 -16.05 -3.61
C PRO A 426 30.31 -17.26 -3.33
N LEU A 427 29.72 -18.35 -2.84
CA LEU A 427 30.37 -19.65 -2.87
C LEU A 427 30.46 -20.04 -4.35
N GLU A 428 31.58 -19.72 -4.98
CA GLU A 428 32.02 -20.36 -6.21
C GLU A 428 32.18 -21.84 -5.88
N THR A 429 31.18 -22.65 -6.19
CA THR A 429 31.39 -24.09 -6.33
C THR A 429 32.13 -24.26 -7.64
N SER A 430 33.47 -24.24 -7.58
CA SER A 430 34.30 -24.91 -8.58
C SER A 430 33.96 -26.40 -8.49
N PHE A 431 33.07 -26.86 -9.37
CA PHE A 431 33.11 -28.24 -9.76
C PHE A 431 34.32 -28.34 -10.68
N ASP A 432 35.43 -28.80 -10.13
CA ASP A 432 36.50 -29.35 -10.96
C ASP A 432 35.87 -30.54 -11.70
N ASP A 433 35.68 -30.35 -13.00
CA ASP A 433 35.45 -31.45 -13.94
C ASP A 433 36.76 -32.26 -13.97
N ASP A 434 36.89 -33.21 -13.05
CA ASP A 434 37.83 -34.33 -13.20
C ASP A 434 37.23 -35.29 -14.25
N ASP A 435 37.34 -34.89 -15.52
CA ASP A 435 37.24 -35.80 -16.66
C ASP A 435 38.62 -36.45 -16.88
N ASP A 436 38.59 -37.78 -16.89
CA ASP A 436 39.45 -38.69 -17.66
C ASP A 436 40.98 -38.57 -17.53
N ASP A 437 41.56 -39.46 -16.70
CA ASP A 437 42.67 -40.31 -17.16
C ASP A 437 42.83 -41.52 -16.23
N ASP A 438 42.42 -42.70 -16.69
CA ASP A 438 43.06 -43.96 -16.31
C ASP A 438 42.87 -45.01 -17.42
N ASN A 439 43.81 -44.94 -18.36
CA ASN A 439 44.25 -46.04 -19.20
C ASN A 439 44.90 -47.11 -18.31
N PHE A 440 44.36 -48.34 -18.28
CA PHE A 440 45.12 -49.59 -18.47
C PHE A 440 44.19 -50.80 -18.65
#